data_AF-A0A938SSJ0-F1
#
_entry.id   AF-A0A938SSJ0-F1
#
_cell.length_a   1.000
_cell.length_b   1.000
_cell.length_c   1.000
_cell.angle_alpha   90.00
_cell.angle_beta   90.00
_cell.angle_gamma   90.00
#
_symmetry.space_group_name_H-M   'P 1'
#
loop_
_entity.id
_entity.type
_entity.pdbx_description
1 polymer ?
#
loop_
_entity_poly.entity_id
_entity_poly.type
_entity_poly.pdbx_seq_one_letter_code
_entity_poly.pdbx_strand_id
1 'polypeptide(L)'
;MLADALLTACTLASAPGGAPPTPKTLFDGDQAWIVLVMVAGVALIVFSMRRRTERQIESEGMGIERLETIRRQVSGKYPRLSREPGPGASTTAADLEELGERLAAKLEERASRLERLIDQADRRIRAMESAGGTPAPRPLEAIPIRAVDPLHARAYELADQGLSAIEVARTLGLPTGQVELILNLRRVPSAM
;
A
#
# COMPACT_ATOMS: atom_id res chain seq x y z
N MET A 1 -48.44 -70.63 -3.16
CA MET A 1 -47.37 -69.83 -3.78
C MET A 1 -47.59 -68.30 -3.69
N LEU A 2 -48.38 -67.79 -2.72
CA LEU A 2 -48.57 -66.34 -2.50
C LEU A 2 -48.24 -65.90 -1.06
N ALA A 3 -47.79 -66.81 -0.19
CA ALA A 3 -47.50 -66.52 1.22
C ALA A 3 -46.02 -66.17 1.50
N ASP A 4 -45.08 -66.56 0.64
CA ASP A 4 -43.64 -66.32 0.85
C ASP A 4 -43.14 -64.94 0.40
N ALA A 5 -43.94 -64.19 -0.36
CA ALA A 5 -43.52 -62.88 -0.86
C ALA A 5 -43.70 -61.73 0.16
N LEU A 6 -44.54 -61.91 1.18
CA LEU A 6 -44.85 -60.85 2.16
C LEU A 6 -43.99 -60.92 3.44
N LEU A 7 -43.29 -62.03 3.69
CA LEU A 7 -42.39 -62.16 4.84
C LEU A 7 -40.96 -61.65 4.57
N THR A 8 -40.59 -61.47 3.30
CA THR A 8 -39.25 -60.97 2.91
C THR A 8 -39.16 -59.43 2.91
N ALA A 9 -40.27 -58.72 3.06
CA ALA A 9 -40.30 -57.26 3.08
C ALA A 9 -40.20 -56.62 4.48
N CYS A 10 -40.25 -57.40 5.57
CA CYS A 10 -40.34 -56.87 6.94
C CYS A 10 -39.04 -56.85 7.76
N THR A 11 -37.89 -57.27 7.22
CA THR A 11 -36.66 -57.49 8.03
C THR A 11 -35.45 -56.63 7.68
N LEU A 12 -35.60 -55.52 6.93
CA LEU A 12 -34.46 -54.67 6.56
C LEU A 12 -34.65 -53.15 6.79
N ALA A 13 -35.39 -52.76 7.83
CA ALA A 13 -35.52 -51.35 8.22
C ALA A 13 -35.37 -51.17 9.74
N SER A 14 -34.28 -51.70 10.31
CA SER A 14 -33.80 -51.31 11.64
C SER A 14 -32.33 -50.95 11.51
N ALA A 15 -32.09 -49.73 11.03
CA ALA A 15 -30.77 -49.11 11.09
C ALA A 15 -30.59 -48.53 12.51
N PRO A 16 -29.52 -48.86 13.23
CA PRO A 16 -29.24 -48.29 14.54
C PRO A 16 -29.03 -46.78 14.41
N GLY A 17 -29.58 -46.04 15.38
CA GLY A 17 -29.71 -44.58 15.36
C GLY A 17 -28.44 -43.86 14.92
N GLY A 18 -28.51 -43.26 13.73
CA GLY A 18 -27.60 -42.20 13.34
C GLY A 18 -27.86 -41.00 14.23
N ALA A 19 -26.95 -40.72 15.16
CA ALA A 19 -26.91 -39.46 15.86
C ALA A 19 -27.02 -38.31 14.84
N PRO A 20 -27.79 -37.24 15.12
CA PRO A 20 -27.90 -36.12 14.22
C PRO A 20 -26.49 -35.60 13.91
N PRO A 21 -26.15 -35.30 12.64
CA PRO A 21 -24.87 -34.69 12.33
C PRO A 21 -24.80 -33.41 13.14
N THR A 22 -23.87 -33.37 14.10
CA THR A 22 -23.55 -32.12 14.77
C THR A 22 -23.20 -31.13 13.67
N PRO A 23 -23.79 -29.92 13.67
CA PRO A 23 -23.45 -28.92 12.68
C PRO A 23 -21.95 -28.69 12.84
N LYS A 24 -21.19 -29.16 11.85
CA LYS A 24 -19.76 -28.84 11.76
C LYS A 24 -19.72 -27.33 11.70
N THR A 25 -19.34 -26.71 12.82
CA THR A 25 -19.06 -25.29 12.87
C THR A 25 -17.98 -25.09 11.82
N LEU A 26 -18.37 -24.50 10.69
CA LEU A 26 -17.54 -24.27 9.51
C LEU A 26 -16.33 -23.37 9.81
N PHE A 27 -16.23 -22.88 11.05
CA PHE A 27 -15.09 -22.21 11.62
C PHE A 27 -14.43 -23.16 12.61
N ASP A 28 -13.48 -23.94 12.10
CA ASP A 28 -12.48 -24.61 12.92
C ASP A 28 -11.73 -23.52 13.70
N GLY A 29 -11.47 -23.73 14.99
CA GLY A 29 -10.93 -22.69 15.90
C GLY A 29 -9.61 -22.10 15.42
N ASP A 30 -8.90 -22.83 14.55
CA ASP A 30 -7.64 -22.43 13.95
C ASP A 30 -7.79 -21.50 12.72
N GLN A 31 -8.98 -21.38 12.11
CA GLN A 31 -9.24 -20.36 11.08
C GLN A 31 -9.79 -19.05 11.66
N ALA A 32 -10.30 -19.08 12.89
CA ALA A 32 -10.88 -17.90 13.52
C ALA A 32 -9.85 -16.78 13.68
N TRP A 33 -8.59 -17.11 13.99
CA TRP A 33 -7.53 -16.11 14.14
C TRP A 33 -7.12 -15.49 12.80
N ILE A 34 -7.13 -16.25 11.70
CA ILE A 34 -6.80 -15.73 10.36
C ILE A 34 -7.82 -14.68 9.91
N VAL A 35 -9.11 -14.95 10.11
CA VAL A 35 -10.18 -14.00 9.78
C VAL A 35 -10.08 -12.76 10.67
N LEU A 36 -9.74 -12.92 11.95
CA LEU A 36 -9.55 -11.81 12.89
C LEU A 36 -8.36 -10.92 12.47
N VAL A 37 -7.24 -11.51 12.04
CA VAL A 37 -6.07 -10.78 11.52
C VAL A 37 -6.41 -10.05 10.22
N MET A 38 -7.14 -10.69 9.30
CA MET A 38 -7.60 -10.04 8.05
C MET A 38 -8.51 -8.84 8.34
N VAL A 39 -9.50 -9.00 9.22
CA VAL A 39 -10.43 -7.92 9.59
C VAL A 39 -9.69 -6.80 10.32
N ALA A 40 -8.77 -7.14 11.24
CA ALA A 40 -7.93 -6.16 11.92
C ALA A 40 -7.01 -5.41 10.94
N GLY A 41 -6.43 -6.10 9.95
CA GLY A 41 -5.59 -5.51 8.92
C GLY A 41 -6.36 -4.51 8.04
N VAL A 42 -7.55 -4.90 7.56
CA VAL A 42 -8.41 -4.01 6.78
C VAL A 42 -8.85 -2.81 7.61
N ALA A 43 -9.24 -3.02 8.87
CA ALA A 43 -9.60 -1.93 9.78
C ALA A 43 -8.44 -0.96 10.03
N LEU A 44 -7.21 -1.48 10.16
CA LEU A 44 -6.00 -0.68 10.37
C LEU A 44 -5.64 0.12 9.11
N ILE A 45 -5.81 -0.43 7.91
CA ILE A 45 -5.64 0.28 6.64
C ILE A 45 -6.65 1.42 6.53
N VAL A 46 -7.94 1.14 6.73
CA VAL A 46 -9.01 2.18 6.69
C VAL A 46 -8.78 3.24 7.76
N PHE A 47 -8.39 2.85 8.97
CA PHE A 47 -8.05 3.76 10.06
C PHE A 47 -6.81 4.61 9.71
N SER A 48 -5.79 4.03 9.08
CA SER A 48 -4.61 4.76 8.63
C SER A 48 -4.94 5.77 7.53
N MET A 49 -5.84 5.41 6.60
CA MET A 49 -6.29 6.31 5.53
C MET A 49 -7.11 7.47 6.10
N ARG A 50 -8.02 7.21 7.04
CA ARG A 50 -8.76 8.26 7.77
C ARG A 50 -7.84 9.17 8.57
N ARG A 51 -6.89 8.59 9.32
CA ARG A 51 -5.92 9.36 10.10
C ARG A 51 -4.98 10.19 9.22
N ARG A 52 -4.68 9.70 8.02
CA ARG A 52 -3.87 10.43 7.03
C ARG A 52 -4.66 11.57 6.37
N THR A 53 -5.97 11.40 6.17
CA THR A 53 -6.84 12.47 5.67
C THR A 53 -7.05 13.57 6.70
N GLU A 54 -7.23 13.23 7.99
CA GLU A 54 -7.29 14.23 9.06
C GLU A 54 -5.99 15.04 9.19
N ARG A 55 -4.83 14.37 9.07
CA ARG A 55 -3.53 15.06 9.03
C ARG A 55 -3.35 15.93 7.77
N GLN A 56 -4.02 15.61 6.66
CA GLN A 56 -4.03 16.48 5.48
C GLN A 56 -4.95 17.69 5.67
N ILE A 57 -6.07 17.56 6.37
CA ILE A 57 -6.99 18.67 6.66
C ILE A 57 -6.33 19.70 7.61
N GLU A 58 -5.56 19.27 8.61
CA GLU A 58 -4.77 20.22 9.42
C GLU A 58 -3.64 20.89 8.62
N SER A 59 -3.08 20.23 7.60
CA SER A 59 -2.11 20.86 6.70
C SER A 59 -2.73 21.88 5.74
N GLU A 60 -4.04 21.76 5.43
CA GLU A 60 -4.81 22.83 4.78
C GLU A 60 -5.15 23.97 5.74
N GLY A 61 -5.37 23.69 7.03
CA GLY A 61 -5.58 24.72 8.06
C GLY A 61 -4.36 25.64 8.26
N MET A 62 -3.14 25.06 8.24
CA MET A 62 -1.91 25.85 8.28
C MET A 62 -1.65 26.61 6.97
N GLY A 63 -2.21 26.15 5.85
CA GLY A 63 -2.18 26.85 4.56
C GLY A 63 -3.01 28.13 4.57
N ILE A 64 -4.21 28.10 5.16
CA ILE A 64 -5.11 29.26 5.22
C ILE A 64 -4.58 30.33 6.18
N GLU A 65 -4.01 29.97 7.35
CA GLU A 65 -3.45 30.94 8.29
C GLU A 65 -2.13 31.58 7.77
N ARG A 66 -1.33 30.82 7.00
CA ARG A 66 -0.15 31.34 6.28
C ARG A 66 -0.56 32.20 5.08
N LEU A 67 -1.64 31.84 4.38
CA LEU A 67 -2.25 32.70 3.36
C LEU A 67 -2.87 33.94 3.96
N GLU A 68 -3.42 33.91 5.18
CA GLU A 68 -3.97 35.09 5.86
C GLU A 68 -2.87 36.04 6.36
N THR A 69 -1.73 35.52 6.82
CA THR A 69 -0.57 36.35 7.17
C THR A 69 0.10 36.95 5.94
N ILE A 70 0.22 36.19 4.84
CA ILE A 70 0.66 36.74 3.54
C ILE A 70 -0.39 37.74 3.00
N ARG A 71 -1.68 37.43 3.08
CA ARG A 71 -2.77 38.32 2.66
C ARG A 71 -2.82 39.57 3.52
N ARG A 72 -2.54 39.54 4.83
CA ARG A 72 -2.42 40.75 5.66
C ARG A 72 -1.18 41.57 5.29
N GLN A 73 -0.06 40.93 4.99
CA GLN A 73 1.14 41.63 4.49
C GLN A 73 0.92 42.27 3.11
N VAL A 74 0.20 41.61 2.21
CA VAL A 74 -0.09 42.13 0.86
C VAL A 74 -1.25 43.13 0.87
N SER A 75 -2.31 42.88 1.65
CA SER A 75 -3.49 43.75 1.78
C SER A 75 -3.16 45.05 2.51
N GLY A 76 -2.24 45.03 3.48
CA GLY A 76 -1.72 46.24 4.11
C GLY A 76 -0.95 47.16 3.15
N LYS A 77 -0.51 46.65 1.99
CA LYS A 77 0.22 47.42 0.98
C LYS A 77 -0.67 48.06 -0.09
N TYR A 78 -1.94 47.67 -0.17
CA TYR A 78 -2.92 48.26 -1.10
C TYR A 78 -4.22 48.67 -0.40
N PRO A 79 -4.18 49.57 0.61
CA PRO A 79 -5.40 50.18 1.08
C PRO A 79 -5.91 51.11 -0.03
N ARG A 80 -7.15 50.88 -0.48
CA ARG A 80 -7.91 51.71 -1.45
C ARG A 80 -7.61 51.46 -2.94
N LEU A 81 -8.24 50.43 -3.48
CA LEU A 81 -8.69 50.44 -4.88
C LEU A 81 -10.19 50.08 -4.93
N SER A 82 -11.03 50.92 -4.31
CA SER A 82 -12.38 51.21 -4.87
C SER A 82 -12.24 52.17 -6.06
N ARG A 83 -11.16 52.01 -6.83
CA ARG A 83 -10.81 52.85 -7.98
C ARG A 83 -11.53 52.26 -9.16
N GLU A 84 -12.28 53.13 -9.84
CA GLU A 84 -12.93 52.83 -11.10
C GLU A 84 -12.02 52.04 -12.05
N PRO A 85 -12.59 51.13 -12.86
CA PRO A 85 -11.84 50.27 -13.77
C PRO A 85 -11.07 51.13 -14.77
N GLY A 86 -9.82 51.45 -14.43
CA GLY A 86 -8.89 52.05 -15.36
C GLY A 86 -8.60 51.08 -16.51
N PRO A 87 -8.26 51.58 -17.70
CA PRO A 87 -8.05 50.79 -18.92
C PRO A 87 -6.91 49.73 -18.86
N GLY A 88 -6.31 49.48 -17.68
CA GLY A 88 -5.35 48.42 -17.43
C GLY A 88 -5.94 47.14 -16.80
N ALA A 89 -7.24 47.10 -16.45
CA ALA A 89 -7.87 45.89 -15.92
C ALA A 89 -8.22 44.84 -17.01
N SER A 90 -8.37 45.29 -18.26
CA SER A 90 -8.63 44.39 -19.40
C SER A 90 -7.43 43.53 -19.77
N THR A 91 -6.20 44.02 -19.55
CA THR A 91 -4.98 43.27 -19.92
C THR A 91 -4.79 42.04 -19.05
N THR A 92 -5.03 42.16 -17.73
CA THR A 92 -4.92 41.00 -16.82
C THR A 92 -5.98 39.93 -17.06
N ALA A 93 -7.17 40.32 -17.52
CA ALA A 93 -8.22 39.36 -17.87
C ALA A 93 -7.85 38.58 -19.14
N ALA A 94 -7.33 39.27 -20.15
CA ALA A 94 -6.82 38.65 -21.38
C ALA A 94 -5.63 37.71 -21.09
N ASP A 95 -4.70 38.11 -20.22
CA ASP A 95 -3.56 37.27 -19.84
C ASP A 95 -3.99 35.98 -19.12
N LEU A 96 -5.03 36.05 -18.28
CA LEU A 96 -5.59 34.87 -17.61
C LEU A 96 -6.29 33.92 -18.59
N GLU A 97 -6.96 34.46 -19.59
CA GLU A 97 -7.59 33.67 -20.66
C GLU A 97 -6.52 32.96 -21.50
N GLU A 98 -5.46 33.66 -21.91
CA GLU A 98 -4.32 33.06 -22.64
C GLU A 98 -3.63 31.97 -21.81
N LEU A 99 -3.41 32.20 -20.51
CA LEU A 99 -2.86 31.19 -19.60
C LEU A 99 -3.80 29.98 -19.46
N GLY A 100 -5.12 30.21 -19.43
CA GLY A 100 -6.14 29.18 -19.39
C GLY A 100 -6.10 28.28 -20.63
N GLU A 101 -6.05 28.87 -21.82
CA GLU A 101 -5.92 28.14 -23.08
C GLU A 101 -4.62 27.33 -23.14
N ARG A 102 -3.51 27.92 -22.70
CA ARG A 102 -2.22 27.22 -22.66
C ARG A 102 -2.20 26.05 -21.67
N LEU A 103 -2.85 26.21 -20.52
CA LEU A 103 -2.99 25.13 -19.54
C LEU A 103 -3.89 24.01 -20.05
N ALA A 104 -5.01 24.35 -20.71
CA ALA A 104 -5.90 23.36 -21.33
C ALA A 104 -5.17 22.54 -22.39
N ALA A 105 -4.42 23.20 -23.28
CA ALA A 105 -3.62 22.51 -24.30
C ALA A 105 -2.57 21.56 -23.68
N LYS A 106 -1.93 21.97 -22.59
CA LYS A 106 -0.94 21.15 -21.88
C LYS A 106 -1.56 19.96 -21.15
N LEU A 107 -2.76 20.11 -20.60
CA LEU A 107 -3.49 19.00 -19.99
C LEU A 107 -3.92 17.97 -21.04
N GLU A 108 -4.36 18.43 -22.21
CA GLU A 108 -4.73 17.56 -23.32
C GLU A 108 -3.52 16.72 -23.81
N GLU A 109 -2.35 17.34 -23.94
CA GLU A 109 -1.09 16.63 -24.27
C GLU A 109 -0.78 15.52 -23.25
N ARG A 110 -0.99 15.81 -21.96
CA ARG A 110 -0.71 14.86 -20.87
C ARG A 110 -1.75 13.74 -20.80
N ALA A 111 -3.02 14.03 -21.03
CA ALA A 111 -4.10 13.05 -21.11
C ALA A 111 -3.84 12.07 -22.27
N SER A 112 -3.58 12.61 -23.47
CA SER A 112 -3.19 11.82 -24.65
C SER A 112 -1.97 10.93 -24.40
N ARG A 113 -0.97 11.42 -23.64
CA ARG A 113 0.21 10.62 -23.29
C ARG A 113 -0.13 9.47 -22.32
N LEU A 114 -1.01 9.71 -21.35
CA LEU A 114 -1.44 8.70 -20.39
C LEU A 114 -2.25 7.59 -21.07
N GLU A 115 -3.18 7.95 -21.96
CA GLU A 115 -3.96 6.98 -22.75
C GLU A 115 -3.03 6.03 -23.54
N ARG A 116 -2.00 6.57 -24.20
CA ARG A 116 -1.02 5.74 -24.93
C ARG A 116 -0.26 4.77 -24.01
N LEU A 117 0.07 5.19 -22.78
CA LEU A 117 0.76 4.34 -21.81
C LEU A 117 -0.16 3.24 -21.26
N ILE A 118 -1.44 3.56 -21.04
CA ILE A 118 -2.46 2.59 -20.63
C ILE A 118 -2.62 1.54 -21.72
N ASP A 119 -2.81 1.96 -22.98
CA ASP A 119 -2.89 1.03 -24.12
C ASP A 119 -1.64 0.16 -24.27
N GLN A 120 -0.46 0.72 -23.99
CA GLN A 120 0.79 -0.04 -24.03
C GLN A 120 0.86 -1.07 -22.90
N ALA A 121 0.42 -0.72 -21.69
CA ALA A 121 0.37 -1.64 -20.56
C ALA A 121 -0.62 -2.77 -20.85
N ASP A 122 -1.82 -2.46 -21.35
CA ASP A 122 -2.84 -3.45 -21.69
C ASP A 122 -2.37 -4.40 -22.79
N ARG A 123 -1.68 -3.89 -23.81
CA ARG A 123 -1.05 -4.74 -24.84
C ARG A 123 -0.03 -5.70 -24.23
N ARG A 124 0.79 -5.24 -23.28
CA ARG A 124 1.76 -6.09 -22.59
C ARG A 124 1.09 -7.13 -21.70
N ILE A 125 0.04 -6.77 -20.97
CA ILE A 125 -0.74 -7.69 -20.14
C ILE A 125 -1.33 -8.79 -21.01
N ARG A 126 -2.04 -8.44 -22.09
CA ARG A 126 -2.60 -9.42 -23.03
C ARG A 126 -1.52 -10.28 -23.69
N ALA A 127 -0.36 -9.72 -23.99
CA ALA A 127 0.77 -10.50 -24.52
C ALA A 127 1.29 -11.51 -23.49
N MET A 128 1.37 -11.15 -22.21
CA MET A 128 1.77 -12.07 -21.13
C MET A 128 0.70 -13.12 -20.83
N GLU A 129 -0.58 -12.74 -20.86
CA GLU A 129 -1.71 -13.66 -20.68
C GLU A 129 -1.79 -14.67 -21.84
N SER A 130 -1.64 -14.22 -23.08
CA SER A 130 -1.65 -15.10 -24.26
C SER A 130 -0.41 -16.01 -24.33
N ALA A 131 0.72 -15.59 -23.76
CA ALA A 131 1.89 -16.44 -23.56
C ALA A 131 1.72 -17.49 -22.43
N GLY A 132 0.54 -17.58 -21.79
CA GLY A 132 0.21 -18.61 -20.80
C GLY A 132 0.72 -18.32 -19.38
N GLY A 133 0.99 -17.06 -19.05
CA GLY A 133 1.72 -16.68 -17.83
C GLY A 133 0.87 -16.18 -16.66
N THR A 134 0.10 -17.06 -16.01
CA THR A 134 0.29 -17.11 -14.55
C THR A 134 1.54 -17.96 -14.40
N PRO A 135 2.72 -17.42 -14.07
CA PRO A 135 3.84 -18.27 -13.73
C PRO A 135 3.32 -19.15 -12.59
N ALA A 136 3.07 -20.44 -12.88
CA ALA A 136 2.78 -21.41 -11.85
C ALA A 136 3.83 -21.14 -10.76
N PRO A 137 3.42 -20.96 -9.49
CA PRO A 137 4.37 -20.67 -8.42
C PRO A 137 5.42 -21.76 -8.53
N ARG A 138 6.60 -21.40 -9.05
CA ARG A 138 7.71 -22.33 -9.08
C ARG A 138 7.85 -22.72 -7.62
N PRO A 139 7.85 -24.02 -7.28
CA PRO A 139 8.16 -24.45 -5.92
C PRO A 139 9.34 -23.61 -5.51
N LEU A 140 9.18 -22.80 -4.45
CA LEU A 140 10.19 -21.84 -4.01
C LEU A 140 11.47 -22.64 -3.86
N GLU A 141 12.29 -22.65 -4.90
CA GLU A 141 13.55 -23.33 -4.95
C GLU A 141 14.32 -22.58 -3.89
N ALA A 142 14.48 -23.25 -2.75
CA ALA A 142 14.84 -22.63 -1.49
C ALA A 142 15.94 -21.64 -1.79
N ILE A 143 15.61 -20.34 -1.73
CA ILE A 143 16.57 -19.29 -2.00
C ILE A 143 17.71 -19.64 -1.05
N PRO A 144 18.90 -20.03 -1.56
CA PRO A 144 19.97 -20.48 -0.70
C PRO A 144 20.14 -19.34 0.28
N ILE A 145 19.82 -19.61 1.56
CA ILE A 145 19.87 -18.62 2.62
C ILE A 145 21.24 -18.01 2.46
N ARG A 146 21.29 -16.77 1.95
CA ARG A 146 22.54 -16.16 1.50
C ARG A 146 23.44 -16.24 2.71
N ALA A 147 24.52 -17.02 2.61
CA ALA A 147 25.48 -17.16 3.67
C ALA A 147 25.84 -15.74 4.10
N VAL A 148 25.56 -15.42 5.36
CA VAL A 148 25.78 -14.09 5.90
C VAL A 148 27.24 -13.75 5.60
N ASP A 149 27.46 -12.67 4.87
CA ASP A 149 28.80 -12.23 4.50
C ASP A 149 29.64 -12.16 5.80
N PRO A 150 30.83 -12.78 5.85
CA PRO A 150 31.68 -12.75 7.05
C PRO A 150 31.96 -11.32 7.55
N LEU A 151 31.91 -10.31 6.67
CA LEU A 151 32.05 -8.91 7.07
C LEU A 151 30.85 -8.40 7.88
N HIS A 152 29.63 -8.84 7.56
CA HIS A 152 28.44 -8.45 8.31
C HIS A 152 28.43 -9.07 9.71
N ALA A 153 28.86 -10.33 9.82
CA ALA A 153 29.02 -11.00 11.12
C ALA A 153 29.98 -10.22 12.03
N ARG A 154 31.13 -9.80 11.49
CA ARG A 154 32.13 -9.05 12.25
C ARG A 154 31.66 -7.65 12.64
N ALA A 155 30.87 -6.99 11.79
CA ALA A 155 30.23 -5.72 12.13
C ALA A 155 29.24 -5.87 13.30
N TYR A 156 28.48 -6.97 13.35
CA TYR A 156 27.59 -7.25 14.49
C TYR A 156 28.35 -7.57 15.77
N GLU A 157 29.42 -8.35 15.71
CA GLU A 157 30.26 -8.65 16.88
C GLU A 157 30.83 -7.38 17.52
N LEU A 158 31.37 -6.46 16.71
CA LEU A 158 31.90 -5.20 17.20
C LEU A 158 30.80 -4.30 17.78
N ALA A 159 29.61 -4.28 17.18
CA ALA A 159 28.47 -3.54 17.72
C ALA A 159 27.97 -4.13 19.05
N ASP A 160 27.99 -5.46 19.21
CA ASP A 160 27.63 -6.16 20.44
C ASP A 160 28.63 -5.92 21.58
N GLN A 161 29.86 -5.51 21.26
CA GLN A 161 30.85 -5.00 22.23
C GLN A 161 30.58 -3.54 22.66
N GLY A 162 29.53 -2.90 22.11
CA GLY A 162 29.13 -1.54 22.44
C GLY A 162 29.82 -0.44 21.61
N LEU A 163 30.55 -0.80 20.55
CA LEU A 163 31.17 0.18 19.65
C LEU A 163 30.11 0.92 18.82
N SER A 164 30.35 2.22 18.59
CA SER A 164 29.50 3.03 17.72
C SER A 164 29.70 2.67 16.24
N ALA A 165 28.70 2.95 15.39
CA ALA A 165 28.77 2.66 13.95
C ALA A 165 30.01 3.30 13.27
N ILE A 166 30.45 4.47 13.74
CA ILE A 166 31.64 5.17 13.24
C ILE A 166 32.92 4.42 13.62
N GLU A 167 33.00 3.88 14.84
CA GLU A 167 34.17 3.10 15.31
C GLU A 167 34.24 1.74 14.60
N VAL A 168 33.09 1.09 14.41
CA VAL A 168 32.98 -0.15 13.63
C VAL A 168 33.43 0.08 12.18
N ALA A 169 32.96 1.16 11.54
CA ALA A 169 33.35 1.55 10.19
C ALA A 169 34.86 1.78 10.06
N ARG A 170 35.45 2.50 11.01
CA ARG A 170 36.90 2.75 11.07
C ARG A 170 37.71 1.46 11.25
N THR A 171 37.24 0.56 12.10
CA THR A 171 37.92 -0.71 12.41
C THR A 171 37.89 -1.67 11.22
N LEU A 172 36.78 -1.69 10.47
CA LEU A 172 36.60 -2.57 9.31
C LEU A 172 37.06 -1.94 7.98
N GLY A 173 37.41 -0.64 7.96
CA GLY A 173 37.78 0.08 6.74
C GLY A 173 36.59 0.28 5.79
N LEU A 174 35.37 0.38 6.32
CA LEU A 174 34.13 0.53 5.56
C LEU A 174 33.56 1.96 5.68
N PRO A 175 32.75 2.42 4.73
CA PRO A 175 31.99 3.66 4.86
C PRO A 175 30.97 3.58 6.00
N THR A 176 30.82 4.65 6.79
CA THR A 176 29.88 4.69 7.93
C THR A 176 28.45 4.33 7.54
N GLY A 177 27.95 4.84 6.39
CA GLY A 177 26.58 4.55 5.93
C GLY A 177 26.36 3.07 5.59
N GLN A 178 27.39 2.34 5.15
CA GLN A 178 27.28 0.90 4.89
C GLN A 178 27.15 0.13 6.22
N VAL A 179 27.89 0.52 7.24
CA VAL A 179 27.78 -0.09 8.58
C VAL A 179 26.43 0.22 9.21
N GLU A 180 25.95 1.45 9.11
CA GLU A 180 24.60 1.82 9.59
C GLU A 180 23.51 1.00 8.89
N LEU A 181 23.62 0.80 7.58
CA LEU A 181 22.69 -0.05 6.84
C LEU A 181 22.72 -1.50 7.36
N ILE A 182 23.91 -2.09 7.53
CA ILE A 182 24.07 -3.45 8.06
C ILE A 182 23.42 -3.57 9.44
N LEU A 183 23.69 -2.62 10.35
CA LEU A 183 23.12 -2.63 11.70
C LEU A 183 21.60 -2.40 11.70
N ASN A 184 21.08 -1.58 10.79
CA ASN A 184 19.64 -1.35 10.64
C ASN A 184 18.91 -2.58 10.12
N LEU A 185 19.52 -3.35 9.21
CA LEU A 185 18.94 -4.61 8.71
C LEU A 185 18.75 -5.65 9.82
N ARG A 186 19.60 -5.65 10.86
CA ARG A 186 19.39 -6.49 12.07
C ARG A 186 18.24 -5.99 12.94
N ARG A 187 18.01 -4.68 12.99
CA ARG A 187 16.95 -4.06 13.81
C ARG A 187 15.58 -4.19 13.20
N VAL A 188 15.46 -4.29 11.88
CA VAL A 188 14.19 -4.64 11.23
C VAL A 188 13.87 -6.06 11.70
N PRO A 189 12.97 -6.24 12.69
CA PRO A 189 12.55 -7.58 13.04
C PRO A 189 11.94 -8.12 11.75
N SER A 190 12.32 -9.33 11.34
CA SER A 190 11.58 -10.01 10.28
C SER A 190 10.13 -10.00 10.74
N ALA A 191 9.31 -9.12 10.14
CA ALA A 191 7.96 -8.86 10.62
C ALA A 191 7.21 -10.19 10.52
N MET A 192 6.96 -10.80 11.69
CA MET A 192 6.07 -11.93 11.87
C MET A 192 4.62 -11.48 11.66
#